data_AF-H1SJ52-F1
#
_entry.id   AF-H1SJ52-F1
#
_cell.length_a   1.000
_cell.length_b   1.000
_cell.length_c   1.000
_cell.angle_alpha   90.00
_cell.angle_beta   90.00
_cell.angle_gamma   90.00
#
_symmetry.space_group_name_H-M   'P 1'
#
loop_
_entity.id
_entity.type
_entity.pdbx_description
1 polymer ?
#
loop_
_entity_poly.entity_id
_entity_poly.type
_entity_poly.pdbx_seq_one_letter_code
_entity_poly.pdbx_strand_id
1 'polypeptide(L)'
;SALVVPFGTLPAMQAAFDAAYRQRYAFLMQGKPLIVEALSVEAIGSSEPPEEKLPEPLPRAGGPVPAEQVRMFSGGTWHDTGLFPRDTLRPGDVLPGPAIIAERNATTVVEPGWQAELTGRDHLVLTRAVPRPLRRAMGTDADPVMLEVF
;
A
#
# COMPACT_ATOMS: atom_id res chain seq x y z
N SER A 1 -21.86 -16.82 10.28
CA SER A 1 -20.97 -16.77 9.11
C SER A 1 -20.31 -18.11 8.95
N ALA A 2 -20.42 -18.76 7.79
CA ALA A 2 -19.60 -19.93 7.47
C ALA A 2 -18.10 -19.60 7.40
N LEU A 3 -17.29 -20.66 7.51
CA LEU A 3 -15.85 -20.65 7.33
C LEU A 3 -15.52 -21.42 6.05
N VAL A 4 -14.75 -20.79 5.16
CA VAL A 4 -14.31 -21.42 3.91
C VAL A 4 -13.21 -22.43 4.24
N VAL A 5 -13.35 -23.65 3.72
CA VAL A 5 -12.34 -24.71 3.81
C VAL A 5 -12.00 -25.23 2.42
N PRO A 6 -10.73 -25.58 2.14
CA PRO A 6 -10.37 -26.23 0.88
C PRO A 6 -11.14 -27.55 0.72
N PHE A 7 -11.65 -27.81 -0.48
CA PHE A 7 -12.31 -29.08 -0.79
C PHE A 7 -11.31 -30.24 -0.71
N GLY A 8 -11.72 -31.34 -0.08
CA GLY A 8 -10.85 -32.50 0.15
C GLY A 8 -11.60 -33.66 0.79
N THR A 9 -10.87 -34.56 1.45
CA THR A 9 -11.48 -35.63 2.23
C THR A 9 -12.21 -35.07 3.45
N LEU A 10 -13.23 -35.77 3.94
CA LEU A 10 -14.00 -35.34 5.11
C LEU A 10 -13.12 -35.03 6.34
N PRO A 11 -12.13 -35.87 6.71
CA PRO A 11 -11.22 -35.56 7.83
C PRO A 11 -10.39 -34.30 7.61
N ALA A 12 -9.93 -34.06 6.37
CA ALA A 12 -9.15 -32.87 6.04
C ALA A 12 -9.99 -31.59 6.13
N MET A 13 -11.22 -31.62 5.59
CA MET A 13 -12.15 -30.49 5.66
C MET A 13 -12.54 -30.19 7.12
N GLN A 14 -12.76 -31.21 7.95
CA GLN A 14 -13.07 -31.04 9.36
C GLN A 14 -11.90 -30.42 10.14
N ALA A 15 -10.68 -30.91 9.92
CA ALA A 15 -9.50 -30.34 10.56
C ALA A 15 -9.26 -28.87 10.15
N ALA A 16 -9.47 -28.54 8.87
CA ALA A 16 -9.38 -27.16 8.38
C ALA A 16 -10.45 -26.25 9.00
N PHE A 17 -11.68 -26.75 9.14
CA PHE A 17 -12.76 -26.02 9.81
C PHE A 17 -12.41 -25.75 11.28
N ASP A 18 -11.97 -26.78 12.01
CA ASP A 18 -11.62 -26.65 13.43
C ASP A 18 -10.47 -25.66 13.66
N ALA A 19 -9.46 -25.68 12.80
CA ALA A 19 -8.35 -24.73 12.84
C ALA A 19 -8.83 -23.29 12.63
N ALA A 20 -9.62 -23.05 11.58
CA ALA A 20 -10.18 -21.73 11.28
C ALA A 20 -11.14 -21.24 12.38
N TYR A 21 -11.93 -22.14 12.95
CA TYR A 21 -12.88 -21.83 14.00
C TYR A 21 -12.15 -21.46 15.30
N ARG A 22 -11.12 -22.21 15.71
CA ARG A 22 -10.27 -21.87 16.86
C ARG A 22 -9.54 -20.54 16.66
N GLN A 23 -9.04 -20.25 15.47
CA GLN A 23 -8.39 -18.97 15.20
C GLN A 23 -9.35 -17.79 15.40
N ARG A 24 -10.63 -17.97 15.03
CA ARG A 24 -11.63 -16.90 15.12
C ARG A 24 -12.30 -16.77 16.48
N TYR A 25 -12.53 -17.88 17.19
CA TYR A 25 -13.35 -17.91 18.40
C TYR A 25 -12.61 -18.47 19.63
N ALA A 26 -11.39 -18.97 19.49
CA ALA A 26 -10.53 -19.53 20.54
C ALA A 26 -11.03 -20.82 21.24
N PHE A 27 -12.10 -21.47 20.76
CA PHE A 27 -12.59 -22.76 21.28
C PHE A 27 -13.23 -23.60 20.17
N LEU A 28 -13.64 -24.85 20.46
CA LEU A 28 -14.46 -25.68 19.57
C LEU A 28 -15.79 -26.06 20.23
N MET A 29 -16.85 -26.20 19.44
CA MET A 29 -18.13 -26.72 19.90
C MET A 29 -18.18 -28.25 19.74
N GLN A 30 -17.73 -28.97 20.77
CA GLN A 30 -17.74 -30.43 20.75
C GLN A 30 -19.16 -31.00 20.62
N GLY A 31 -19.30 -32.07 19.84
CA GLY A 31 -20.57 -32.80 19.66
C GLY A 31 -21.62 -32.11 18.79
N LYS A 32 -21.35 -30.89 18.27
CA LYS A 32 -22.24 -30.27 17.29
C LYS A 32 -21.96 -30.80 15.88
N PRO A 33 -22.99 -31.16 15.10
CA PRO A 33 -22.79 -31.56 13.71
C PRO A 33 -22.29 -30.37 12.89
N LEU A 34 -21.38 -30.66 11.95
CA LEU A 34 -20.96 -29.69 10.94
C LEU A 34 -21.99 -29.65 9.81
N ILE A 35 -22.29 -28.45 9.32
CA ILE A 35 -23.20 -28.21 8.21
C ILE A 35 -22.40 -27.59 7.07
N VAL A 36 -22.49 -28.20 5.88
CA VAL A 36 -21.98 -27.59 4.65
C VAL A 36 -23.06 -26.62 4.15
N GLU A 37 -22.76 -25.33 4.19
CA GLU A 37 -23.69 -24.28 3.73
C GLU A 37 -23.72 -24.20 2.19
N ALA A 38 -22.56 -24.26 1.54
CA ALA A 38 -22.42 -24.17 0.08
C ALA A 38 -21.14 -24.86 -0.40
N LEU A 39 -21.14 -25.26 -1.68
CA LEU A 39 -19.95 -25.69 -2.42
C LEU A 39 -19.64 -24.65 -3.50
N SER A 40 -18.42 -24.11 -3.48
CA SER A 40 -17.94 -23.18 -4.50
C SER A 40 -16.94 -23.88 -5.41
N VAL A 41 -17.07 -23.68 -6.72
CA VAL A 41 -16.14 -24.20 -7.73
C VAL A 41 -15.65 -23.03 -8.57
N GLU A 42 -14.33 -22.90 -8.70
CA GLU A 42 -13.68 -21.92 -9.55
C GLU A 42 -12.95 -22.65 -10.69
N ALA A 43 -13.16 -22.18 -11.92
CA ALA A 43 -12.44 -22.65 -13.09
C ALA A 43 -11.51 -21.54 -13.56
N ILE A 44 -10.20 -21.78 -13.48
CA ILE A 44 -9.17 -20.82 -13.90
C ILE A 44 -8.69 -21.21 -15.28
N GLY A 45 -8.92 -20.35 -16.28
CA GLY A 45 -8.33 -20.45 -17.60
C GLY A 45 -6.99 -19.72 -17.66
N SER A 46 -5.99 -20.32 -18.29
CA SER A 46 -4.73 -19.62 -18.57
C SER A 46 -4.92 -18.67 -19.74
N SER A 47 -4.67 -17.38 -19.52
CA SER A 47 -4.40 -16.40 -20.57
C SER A 47 -2.91 -16.06 -20.51
N GLU A 48 -2.29 -15.79 -21.66
CA GLU A 48 -1.00 -15.13 -21.65
C GLU A 48 -1.17 -13.76 -20.98
N PRO A 49 -0.42 -13.45 -19.90
CA PRO A 49 -0.44 -12.12 -19.34
C PRO A 49 0.17 -11.15 -20.36
N PRO A 50 -0.30 -9.90 -20.43
CA PRO A 50 0.34 -8.90 -21.27
C PRO A 50 1.81 -8.77 -20.87
N GLU A 51 2.70 -8.82 -21.85
CA GLU A 51 4.12 -8.58 -21.60
C GLU A 51 4.32 -7.14 -21.13
N GLU A 52 4.91 -7.00 -19.94
CA GLU A 52 5.34 -5.71 -19.44
C GLU A 52 6.58 -5.26 -20.20
N LYS A 53 6.45 -4.19 -20.99
CA LYS A 53 7.59 -3.62 -21.72
C LYS A 53 8.50 -2.89 -20.76
N LEU A 54 9.78 -3.27 -20.76
CA LEU A 54 10.80 -2.51 -20.07
C LEU A 54 11.05 -1.19 -20.83
N PRO A 55 11.16 -0.05 -20.12
CA PRO A 55 11.50 1.21 -20.76
C PRO A 55 12.92 1.14 -21.34
N GLU A 56 13.10 1.71 -22.54
CA GLU A 56 14.44 1.91 -23.08
C GLU A 56 15.16 3.01 -22.29
N PRO A 57 16.43 2.82 -21.91
CA PRO A 57 17.19 3.86 -21.23
C PRO A 57 17.38 5.07 -22.15
N LEU A 58 16.75 6.18 -21.83
CA LEU A 58 17.08 7.45 -22.46
C LEU A 58 18.49 7.85 -22.02
N PRO A 59 19.38 8.39 -22.87
CA PRO A 59 20.64 8.97 -22.44
C PRO A 59 20.41 10.34 -21.74
N ARG A 60 21.03 10.58 -20.58
CA ARG A 60 21.10 11.91 -19.91
C ARG A 60 22.38 11.98 -19.09
N ALA A 61 22.97 13.17 -19.08
CA ALA A 61 24.03 13.51 -18.15
C ALA A 61 23.41 13.99 -16.83
N GLY A 62 23.88 13.46 -15.70
CA GLY A 62 23.48 13.92 -14.35
C GLY A 62 22.26 13.22 -13.75
N GLY A 63 21.63 13.86 -12.76
CA GLY A 63 20.41 13.41 -12.07
C GLY A 63 19.13 14.11 -12.56
N PRO A 64 17.93 13.68 -12.12
CA PRO A 64 16.67 14.26 -12.57
C PRO A 64 16.61 15.76 -12.24
N VAL A 65 16.10 16.56 -13.17
CA VAL A 65 16.00 18.02 -13.03
C VAL A 65 14.52 18.41 -13.05
N PRO A 66 14.04 19.23 -12.10
CA PRO A 66 12.65 19.67 -12.10
C PRO A 66 12.40 20.60 -13.29
N ALA A 67 11.23 20.48 -13.91
CA ALA A 67 10.79 21.41 -14.94
C ALA A 67 10.45 22.78 -14.33
N GLU A 68 9.89 22.78 -13.12
CA GLU A 68 9.50 23.97 -12.39
C GLU A 68 9.75 23.82 -10.88
N GLN A 69 9.96 24.95 -10.20
CA GLN A 69 9.93 25.03 -8.74
C GLN A 69 8.61 25.68 -8.32
N VAL A 70 7.81 24.98 -7.51
CA VAL A 70 6.49 25.43 -7.07
C VAL A 70 6.37 25.40 -5.55
N ARG A 71 5.45 26.20 -4.99
CA ARG A 71 5.17 26.17 -3.56
C ARG A 71 4.15 25.08 -3.23
N MET A 72 4.50 24.17 -2.33
CA MET A 72 3.62 23.12 -1.81
C MET A 72 3.45 23.29 -0.30
N PHE A 73 2.23 23.17 0.22
CA PHE A 73 1.99 23.17 1.66
C PHE A 73 1.88 21.73 2.17
N SER A 74 2.76 21.33 3.08
CA SER A 74 2.75 19.99 3.69
C SER A 74 3.33 20.00 5.09
N GLY A 75 2.83 19.13 5.97
CA GLY A 75 3.32 19.01 7.34
C GLY A 75 3.15 20.28 8.18
N GLY A 76 2.21 21.16 7.80
CA GLY A 76 1.96 22.44 8.47
C GLY A 76 2.86 23.59 8.02
N THR A 77 3.70 23.41 6.99
CA THR A 77 4.61 24.45 6.48
C THR A 77 4.61 24.49 4.95
N TRP A 78 5.02 25.64 4.39
CA TRP A 78 5.27 25.78 2.95
C TRP A 78 6.67 25.27 2.58
N HIS A 79 6.78 24.60 1.44
CA HIS A 79 8.01 24.04 0.88
C HIS A 79 8.19 24.48 -0.58
N ASP A 80 9.41 24.84 -0.96
CA ASP A 80 9.79 24.96 -2.37
C ASP A 80 10.05 23.56 -2.93
N THR A 81 9.24 23.16 -3.90
CA THR A 81 9.09 21.78 -4.33
C THR A 81 9.34 21.65 -5.82
N GLY A 82 10.20 20.72 -6.22
CA GLY A 82 10.44 20.44 -7.63
C GLY A 82 9.27 19.70 -8.25
N LEU A 83 8.79 20.20 -9.40
CA LEU A 83 7.80 19.55 -10.24
C LEU A 83 8.52 18.84 -11.40
N PHE A 84 8.37 17.52 -11.44
CA PHE A 84 9.01 16.63 -12.40
C PHE A 84 7.95 16.03 -13.32
N PRO A 85 7.96 16.35 -14.62
CA PRO A 85 7.13 15.61 -15.58
C PRO A 85 7.62 14.16 -15.66
N ARG A 86 6.70 13.20 -15.51
CA ARG A 86 7.02 11.77 -15.41
C ARG A 86 7.87 11.23 -16.57
N ASP A 87 7.60 11.73 -17.78
CA ASP A 87 8.28 11.31 -19.02
C ASP A 87 9.77 11.76 -19.06
N THR A 88 10.22 12.58 -18.11
CA THR A 88 11.62 13.03 -17.99
C THR A 88 12.46 12.15 -17.06
N LEU A 89 11.81 11.35 -16.21
CA LEU A 89 12.44 10.45 -15.25
C LEU A 89 12.89 9.16 -15.95
N ARG A 90 13.93 8.52 -15.42
CA ARG A 90 14.45 7.23 -15.89
C ARG A 90 14.51 6.21 -14.76
N PRO A 91 14.48 4.91 -15.09
CA PRO A 91 14.84 3.87 -14.14
C PRO A 91 16.13 4.19 -13.39
N GLY A 92 16.10 4.04 -12.07
CA GLY A 92 17.18 4.40 -11.15
C GLY A 92 17.15 5.84 -10.63
N ASP A 93 16.30 6.72 -11.18
CA ASP A 93 16.15 8.06 -10.62
C ASP A 93 15.51 7.98 -9.23
N VAL A 94 16.12 8.69 -8.29
CA VAL A 94 15.63 8.83 -6.90
C VAL A 94 15.30 10.30 -6.66
N LEU A 95 14.08 10.55 -6.20
CA LEU A 95 13.54 11.86 -5.90
C LEU A 95 13.25 11.94 -4.39
N PRO A 96 14.12 12.56 -3.59
CA PRO A 96 13.81 12.85 -2.19
C PRO A 96 12.68 13.88 -2.12
N GLY A 97 11.72 13.67 -1.23
CA GLY A 97 10.67 14.64 -0.95
C GLY A 97 11.21 15.87 -0.19
N PRO A 98 10.58 17.06 -0.34
CA PRO A 98 9.35 17.31 -1.08
C PRO A 98 9.57 17.34 -2.61
N ALA A 99 8.76 16.57 -3.35
CA ALA A 99 8.75 16.57 -4.81
C ALA A 99 7.34 16.29 -5.35
N ILE A 100 7.02 16.80 -6.54
CA ILE A 100 5.77 16.52 -7.26
C ILE A 100 6.13 15.84 -8.58
N ILE A 101 5.52 14.71 -8.87
CA ILE A 101 5.68 13.99 -10.14
C ILE A 101 4.36 14.10 -10.89
N ALA A 102 4.40 14.81 -12.02
CA ALA A 102 3.22 15.06 -12.84
C ALA A 102 3.14 14.05 -13.99
N GLU A 103 2.06 13.28 -14.04
CA GLU A 103 1.74 12.29 -15.07
C GLU A 103 0.58 12.79 -15.92
N ARG A 104 0.36 12.17 -17.09
CA ARG A 104 -0.76 12.55 -17.97
C ARG A 104 -2.13 12.37 -17.30
N ASN A 105 -2.25 11.38 -16.41
CA ASN A 105 -3.50 10.99 -15.77
C ASN A 105 -3.43 10.99 -14.23
N ALA A 106 -2.30 11.39 -13.65
CA ALA A 106 -2.09 11.36 -12.21
C ALA A 106 -1.09 12.44 -11.76
N THR A 107 -1.06 12.70 -10.45
CA THR A 107 -0.02 13.53 -9.84
C THR A 107 0.37 12.87 -8.53
N THR A 108 1.64 12.48 -8.43
CA THR A 108 2.18 11.85 -7.22
C THR A 108 2.96 12.88 -6.41
N VAL A 109 2.53 13.10 -5.17
CA VAL A 109 3.24 13.95 -4.21
C VAL A 109 4.17 13.08 -3.36
N VAL A 110 5.46 13.41 -3.39
CA VAL A 110 6.48 12.82 -2.51
C VAL A 110 6.66 13.76 -1.33
N GLU A 111 6.04 13.41 -0.21
CA GLU A 111 6.02 14.25 0.99
C GLU A 111 7.41 14.39 1.65
N PRO A 112 7.67 15.44 2.46
CA PRO A 112 8.88 15.53 3.26
C PRO A 112 9.15 14.26 4.09
N GLY A 113 10.38 13.75 4.03
CA GLY A 113 10.79 12.51 4.71
C GLY A 113 10.40 11.21 3.99
N TRP A 114 9.80 11.31 2.80
CA TRP A 114 9.67 10.23 1.83
C TRP A 114 10.67 10.42 0.70
N GLN A 115 10.89 9.35 -0.06
CA GLN A 115 11.56 9.38 -1.35
C GLN A 115 10.74 8.57 -2.35
N ALA A 116 10.82 8.92 -3.62
CA ALA A 116 10.33 8.09 -4.70
C ALA A 116 11.52 7.58 -5.53
N GLU A 117 11.47 6.31 -5.92
CA GLU A 117 12.43 5.69 -6.81
C GLU A 117 11.70 5.14 -8.02
N LEU A 118 12.27 5.37 -9.21
CA LEU A 118 11.81 4.73 -10.42
C LEU A 118 12.54 3.40 -10.62
N THR A 119 11.80 2.30 -10.61
CA THR A 119 12.41 0.96 -10.73
C THR A 119 12.86 0.67 -12.16
N GLY A 120 13.61 -0.42 -12.34
CA GLY A 120 13.94 -0.98 -13.66
C GLY A 120 12.73 -1.26 -14.58
N ARG A 121 11.53 -1.36 -14.01
CA ARG A 121 10.26 -1.62 -14.72
C ARG A 121 9.40 -0.37 -14.88
N ASP A 122 9.97 0.80 -14.67
CA ASP A 122 9.24 2.08 -14.76
C ASP A 122 8.16 2.27 -13.68
N HIS A 123 8.19 1.47 -12.61
CA HIS A 123 7.29 1.63 -11.47
C HIS A 123 7.81 2.72 -10.55
N LEU A 124 6.90 3.48 -9.95
CA LEU A 124 7.24 4.45 -8.92
C LEU A 124 7.04 3.82 -7.54
N VAL A 125 8.14 3.63 -6.80
CA VAL A 125 8.11 3.10 -5.44
C VAL A 125 8.38 4.22 -4.45
N LEU A 126 7.43 4.47 -3.56
CA LEU A 126 7.58 5.44 -2.48
C LEU A 126 8.04 4.70 -1.21
N THR A 127 9.22 5.09 -0.72
CA THR A 127 9.74 4.59 0.55
C THR A 127 9.91 5.72 1.54
N ARG A 128 9.76 5.37 2.81
CA ARG A 128 9.88 6.34 3.88
C ARG A 128 11.33 6.45 4.30
N ALA A 129 11.98 7.52 3.87
CA ALA A 129 13.42 7.76 4.11
C ALA A 129 13.73 8.21 5.55
N VAL A 130 12.82 8.95 6.18
CA VAL A 130 13.00 9.48 7.54
C VAL A 130 11.95 8.88 8.46
N PRO A 131 12.26 8.28 9.65
CA PRO A 131 11.28 7.76 10.61
C PRO A 131 10.21 8.77 11.07
N ARG A 132 9.04 8.31 11.52
CA ARG A 132 7.97 9.23 11.94
C ARG A 132 8.40 9.69 13.30
N PRO A 133 8.36 11.01 13.60
CA PRO A 133 8.43 11.42 14.98
C PRO A 133 7.34 10.64 15.73
N LEU A 134 7.73 9.96 16.80
CA LEU A 134 6.78 9.30 17.68
C LEU A 134 5.79 10.36 18.14
N ARG A 135 4.55 10.27 17.65
CA ARG A 135 3.43 10.94 18.29
C ARG A 135 3.29 10.26 19.65
N ARG A 136 3.97 10.80 20.67
CA ARG A 136 3.47 10.64 22.04
C ARG A 136 2.04 11.16 21.97
N ALA A 137 1.07 10.31 22.33
CA ALA A 137 -0.28 10.80 22.55
C ALA A 137 -0.14 12.03 23.46
N MET A 138 -0.57 13.19 22.98
CA MET A 138 -0.73 14.33 23.87
C MET A 138 -1.78 13.90 24.89
N GLY A 139 -1.39 13.78 26.16
CA GLY A 139 -2.31 13.65 27.28
C GLY A 139 -1.96 12.56 28.29
N THR A 140 -1.36 12.97 29.42
CA THR A 140 -2.04 12.76 30.71
C THR A 140 -2.64 14.05 31.28
N ASP A 141 -2.49 15.20 30.59
CA ASP A 141 -3.39 16.33 30.80
C ASP A 141 -4.66 16.06 29.99
N ALA A 142 -5.57 15.29 30.60
CA ALA A 142 -6.96 15.33 30.20
C ALA A 142 -7.50 16.69 30.62
N ASP A 143 -7.83 17.56 29.67
CA ASP A 143 -8.72 18.69 29.91
C ASP A 143 -10.13 18.13 30.19
N PRO A 144 -10.65 18.20 31.43
CA PRO A 144 -11.93 17.60 31.79
C PRO A 144 -13.14 18.31 31.15
N VAL A 145 -12.96 19.37 30.34
CA VAL A 145 -14.05 20.14 29.73
C VAL A 145 -14.35 19.72 28.27
N MET A 146 -13.63 18.75 27.70
CA MET A 146 -13.85 18.28 26.32
C MET A 146 -14.55 16.90 26.26
N LEU A 147 -15.63 16.72 27.01
CA LEU A 147 -16.52 15.56 26.92
C LEU A 147 -18.00 15.99 26.95
N GLU A 148 -18.41 16.88 26.05
CA GLU A 148 -19.81 16.99 25.65
C GLU A 148 -19.92 17.38 24.17
N VAL A 149 -20.07 16.38 23.30
CA VAL A 149 -21.02 16.42 22.18
C VAL A 149 -21.51 14.98 21.95
N PHE A 150 -22.83 14.82 21.94
CA PHE A 150 -23.61 13.57 21.87
C PHE A 150 -23.28 12.64 20.69
#